data_AF-A0A2S2PDV4-F1
#
_entry.id   AF-A0A2S2PDV4-F1
#
_cell.length_a   1.000
_cell.length_b   1.000
_cell.length_c   1.000
_cell.angle_alpha   90.00
_cell.angle_beta   90.00
_cell.angle_gamma   90.00
#
_symmetry.space_group_name_H-M   'P 1'
#
loop_
_entity.id
_entity.type
_entity.pdbx_description
1 polymer ?
#
loop_
_entity_poly.entity_id
_entity_poly.type
_entity_poly.pdbx_seq_one_letter_code
_entity_poly.pdbx_strand_id
1 'polypeptide(L)'
;MTLLRPMWYYGIQLWGSAKPSNTRTIQAFQSICLRLISGALWYITNESLHKDICIPILNILAKITYKKTHLTFSTHSNPIITQLSSNQIPGNPPRRLKRS
;
A
#
# COMPACT_ATOMS: atom_id res chain seq x y z
N MET A 1 10.32 -5.61 16.39
CA MET A 1 9.50 -4.68 15.56
C MET A 1 10.18 -4.21 14.25
N THR A 2 11.48 -4.45 14.06
CA THR A 2 12.24 -4.03 12.86
C THR A 2 11.96 -4.85 11.60
N LEU A 3 11.52 -6.11 11.72
CA LEU A 3 11.27 -7.01 10.57
C LEU A 3 9.88 -6.84 9.93
N LEU A 4 8.89 -6.38 10.68
CA LEU A 4 7.53 -6.17 10.15
C LEU A 4 7.48 -5.01 9.15
N ARG A 5 8.19 -3.91 9.44
CA ARG A 5 8.25 -2.73 8.57
C ARG A 5 8.69 -3.05 7.13
N PRO A 6 9.82 -3.76 6.89
CA PRO A 6 10.21 -4.12 5.53
C PRO A 6 9.24 -5.11 4.89
N MET A 7 8.67 -6.08 5.61
CA MET A 7 7.65 -6.98 5.05
C MET A 7 6.43 -6.21 4.52
N TRP A 8 5.91 -5.26 5.30
CA TRP A 8 4.81 -4.41 4.86
C TRP A 8 5.20 -3.50 3.70
N TYR A 9 6.43 -2.98 3.71
CA TYR A 9 6.95 -2.11 2.66
C TYR A 9 7.08 -2.85 1.32
N TYR A 10 7.54 -4.10 1.31
CA TYR A 10 7.57 -4.91 0.08
C TYR A 10 6.16 -5.32 -0.36
N GLY A 11 5.30 -5.73 0.58
CA GLY A 11 3.91 -6.11 0.27
C GLY A 11 3.08 -4.96 -0.32
N ILE A 12 3.41 -3.70 0.01
CA ILE A 12 2.72 -2.52 -0.51
C ILE A 12 2.83 -2.39 -2.03
N GLN A 13 3.93 -2.83 -2.66
CA GLN A 13 4.09 -2.75 -4.10
C GLN A 13 3.14 -3.72 -4.82
N LEU A 14 2.86 -4.87 -4.20
CA LEU A 14 1.98 -5.88 -4.76
C LEU A 14 0.50 -5.54 -4.52
N TRP A 15 0.15 -5.10 -3.31
CA TRP A 15 -1.25 -4.89 -2.93
C TRP A 15 -1.68 -3.43 -2.82
N GLY A 16 -0.76 -2.46 -2.95
CA GLY A 16 -1.07 -1.03 -2.88
C GLY A 16 -1.93 -0.53 -4.05
N SER A 17 -1.96 -1.28 -5.16
CA SER A 17 -2.84 -1.06 -6.31
C SER A 17 -4.11 -1.95 -6.27
N ALA A 18 -4.28 -2.75 -5.21
CA ALA A 18 -5.45 -3.63 -5.11
C ALA A 18 -6.75 -2.83 -4.96
N LYS A 19 -7.88 -3.47 -5.32
CA LYS A 19 -9.20 -2.89 -5.12
C LYS A 19 -9.42 -2.54 -3.64
N PRO A 20 -10.15 -1.45 -3.31
CA PRO A 20 -10.42 -1.05 -1.93
C PRO A 20 -10.99 -2.17 -1.05
N SER A 21 -11.82 -3.06 -1.61
CA SER A 21 -12.35 -4.24 -0.93
C SER A 21 -11.25 -5.17 -0.42
N ASN A 22 -10.21 -5.39 -1.22
CA ASN A 22 -9.09 -6.27 -0.90
C ASN A 22 -8.12 -5.57 0.06
N THR A 23 -7.90 -4.26 -0.10
CA THR A 23 -7.10 -3.45 0.83
C THR A 23 -7.65 -3.50 2.25
N ARG A 24 -8.99 -3.47 2.40
CA ARG A 24 -9.65 -3.62 3.71
C ARG A 24 -9.36 -4.98 4.35
N THR A 25 -9.40 -6.05 3.58
CA THR A 25 -9.08 -7.41 4.06
C THR A 25 -7.63 -7.50 4.53
N ILE A 26 -6.69 -6.91 3.79
CA ILE A 26 -5.27 -6.89 4.16
C ILE A 26 -5.04 -6.05 5.43
N GLN A 27 -5.74 -4.91 5.57
CA GLN A 27 -5.68 -4.09 6.79
C GLN A 27 -6.26 -4.82 8.02
N ALA A 28 -7.32 -5.61 7.82
CA ALA A 28 -7.85 -6.47 8.88
C ALA A 28 -6.83 -7.54 9.28
N PHE A 29 -6.19 -8.20 8.30
CA PHE A 29 -5.12 -9.15 8.55
C PHE A 29 -3.94 -8.53 9.32
N GLN A 30 -3.48 -7.34 8.92
CA GLN A 30 -2.46 -6.58 9.64
C GLN A 30 -2.87 -6.36 11.12
N SER A 31 -4.11 -5.95 11.35
CA SER A 31 -4.61 -5.67 12.71
C SER A 31 -4.70 -6.94 13.57
N ILE A 32 -5.06 -8.08 12.97
CA ILE A 32 -5.06 -9.39 13.65
C ILE A 32 -3.62 -9.80 14.03
N CYS A 33 -2.66 -9.71 13.09
CA CYS A 33 -1.27 -10.03 13.38
C CYS A 33 -0.70 -9.16 14.50
N LEU A 34 -0.95 -7.85 14.46
CA LEU A 34 -0.49 -6.92 15.50
C LEU A 34 -1.09 -7.27 16.87
N ARG A 35 -2.37 -7.63 16.91
CA ARG A 35 -3.07 -8.06 18.13
C ARG A 35 -2.49 -9.34 18.70
N LEU A 36 -2.22 -10.34 17.86
CA LEU A 36 -1.57 -11.59 18.28
C LEU A 36 -0.18 -11.35 18.87
N ILE A 37 0.62 -10.48 18.24
CA ILE A 37 1.98 -10.19 18.70
C ILE A 37 2.00 -9.37 19.99
N SER A 38 1.07 -8.42 20.15
CA SER A 38 0.97 -7.57 21.34
C SER A 38 0.23 -8.20 22.51
N GLY A 39 -0.46 -9.33 22.29
CA GLY A 39 -1.33 -9.93 23.29
C GLY A 39 -2.55 -9.05 23.64
N ALA A 40 -2.93 -8.12 22.76
CA ALA A 40 -3.93 -7.11 23.07
C ALA A 40 -5.36 -7.69 23.13
N LEU A 41 -6.07 -7.34 24.20
CA LEU A 41 -7.44 -7.79 24.47
C LEU A 41 -8.43 -7.28 23.42
N TRP A 42 -9.49 -8.05 23.16
CA TRP A 42 -10.46 -7.79 22.08
C TRP A 42 -11.18 -6.44 22.18
N TYR A 43 -11.33 -5.90 23.40
CA TYR A 43 -11.97 -4.61 23.65
C TYR A 43 -11.07 -3.41 23.30
N ILE A 44 -9.77 -3.64 23.09
CA ILE A 44 -8.84 -2.58 22.67
C ILE A 44 -9.12 -2.26 21.20
N THR A 45 -9.46 -1.00 20.93
CA THR A 45 -9.71 -0.50 19.58
C THR A 45 -8.46 -0.67 18.71
N ASN A 46 -8.66 -0.88 17.41
CA ASN A 46 -7.53 -0.97 16.49
C ASN A 46 -6.74 0.35 16.48
N GLU A 47 -7.41 1.50 16.63
CA GLU A 47 -6.76 2.81 16.65
C GLU A 47 -5.78 2.98 17.83
N SER A 48 -6.20 2.63 19.05
CA SER A 48 -5.31 2.66 20.21
C SER A 48 -4.14 1.69 20.04
N LEU A 49 -4.39 0.49 19.52
CA LEU A 49 -3.36 -0.51 19.26
C LEU A 49 -2.33 -0.05 18.22
N HIS A 50 -2.76 0.60 17.13
CA HIS A 50 -1.87 1.17 16.12
C HIS A 50 -1.04 2.34 16.68
N LYS A 51 -1.62 3.16 17.57
CA LYS A 51 -0.93 4.24 18.27
C LYS A 51 0.15 3.70 19.21
N ASP A 52 -0.17 2.69 19.99
CA ASP A 52 0.74 2.08 20.98
C ASP A 52 1.91 1.33 20.32
N ILE A 53 1.64 0.64 19.20
CA ILE A 53 2.66 -0.13 18.47
C ILE A 53 3.46 0.77 17.48
N CYS A 54 3.05 2.02 17.28
CA CYS A 54 3.71 3.00 16.40
C CYS A 54 4.00 2.44 14.98
N ILE A 55 3.04 1.67 14.44
CA ILE A 55 3.07 1.16 13.08
C ILE A 55 2.01 1.90 12.26
N PRO A 56 2.38 2.55 11.15
CA PRO A 56 1.43 3.24 10.30
C PRO A 56 0.46 2.25 9.63
N ILE A 57 -0.79 2.70 9.51
CA ILE A 57 -1.85 1.97 8.80
C ILE A 57 -1.43 1.75 7.35
N LEU A 58 -1.74 0.57 6.80
CA LEU A 58 -1.39 0.19 5.43
C LEU A 58 -1.82 1.22 4.37
N ASN A 59 -2.98 1.84 4.51
CA ASN A 59 -3.45 2.87 3.58
C ASN A 59 -2.55 4.12 3.58
N ILE A 60 -2.05 4.52 4.75
CA ILE A 60 -1.12 5.65 4.87
C ILE A 60 0.22 5.28 4.25
N LEU A 61 0.73 4.08 4.55
CA LEU A 61 1.94 3.54 3.94
C LEU A 61 1.84 3.47 2.41
N ALA A 62 0.72 2.98 1.87
CA ALA A 62 0.48 2.91 0.43
C ALA A 62 0.59 4.28 -0.23
N LYS A 63 -0.04 5.30 0.35
CA LYS A 63 0.03 6.68 -0.16
C LYS A 63 1.45 7.24 -0.11
N ILE A 64 2.17 7.02 0.99
CA ILE A 64 3.56 7.49 1.16
C ILE A 64 4.47 6.82 0.13
N THR A 65 4.38 5.48 0.00
CA THR A 65 5.21 4.72 -0.94
C THR A 65 4.88 5.11 -2.38
N TYR A 66 3.61 5.29 -2.72
CA TYR A 66 3.22 5.77 -4.05
C TYR A 66 3.83 7.14 -4.36
N LYS A 67 3.70 8.12 -3.45
CA LYS A 67 4.30 9.45 -3.65
C LYS A 67 5.82 9.38 -3.83
N LYS A 68 6.49 8.62 -2.97
CA LYS A 68 7.95 8.46 -3.03
C LYS A 68 8.40 7.81 -4.33
N THR A 69 7.75 6.73 -4.75
CA THR A 69 8.07 6.01 -6.00
C THR A 69 7.79 6.88 -7.23
N HIS A 70 6.66 7.57 -7.26
CA HIS A 70 6.31 8.49 -8.35
C HIS A 70 7.34 9.63 -8.51
N LEU A 71 7.77 10.25 -7.41
CA LEU A 71 8.84 11.24 -7.43
C LEU A 71 10.16 10.63 -7.93
N THR A 72 10.51 9.43 -7.46
CA THR A 72 11.74 8.74 -7.89
C THR A 72 11.74 8.42 -9.38
N PHE A 73 10.58 8.07 -9.95
CA PHE A 73 10.45 7.80 -11.38
C PHE A 73 10.60 9.06 -12.22
N SER A 74 10.12 10.21 -11.77
CA SER A 74 10.28 11.47 -12.49
C SER A 74 11.74 11.93 -12.62
N THR A 75 12.60 11.57 -11.66
CA THR A 75 14.02 11.96 -11.63
C THR A 75 14.97 10.90 -12.21
N HIS A 76 14.43 9.80 -12.75
CA HIS A 76 15.23 8.66 -13.16
C HIS A 76 15.90 8.91 -14.53
N SER A 77 17.16 8.49 -14.68
CA SER A 77 17.91 8.68 -15.94
C SER A 77 17.29 7.90 -17.13
N ASN A 78 16.76 6.70 -16.87
CA ASN A 78 16.10 5.89 -17.89
C ASN A 78 14.75 6.50 -18.34
N PRO A 79 14.58 6.83 -19.64
CA PRO A 79 13.37 7.46 -20.16
C PRO A 79 12.12 6.55 -20.13
N ILE A 80 12.28 5.22 -20.10
CA ILE A 80 11.13 4.30 -19.97
C ILE A 80 10.53 4.43 -18.57
N ILE A 81 11.37 4.60 -17.55
CA ILE A 81 10.93 4.72 -16.15
C ILE A 81 10.27 6.08 -15.91
N THR A 82 10.76 7.15 -16.53
CA THR A 82 10.10 8.46 -16.46
C THR A 82 8.73 8.43 -17.12
N GLN A 83 8.56 7.70 -18.23
CA GLN A 83 7.24 7.50 -18.86
C GLN A 83 6.23 6.78 -17.93
N LEU A 84 6.69 5.91 -17.02
CA LEU A 84 5.81 5.26 -16.03
C LEU A 84 5.27 6.23 -14.98
N SER A 85 5.88 7.41 -14.81
CA SER A 85 5.33 8.47 -13.94
C SER A 85 4.18 9.23 -14.58
N SER A 86 3.93 9.06 -15.88
CA SER A 86 2.80 9.69 -16.56
C SER A 86 1.47 9.15 -16.03
N ASN A 87 0.53 10.07 -15.73
CA ASN A 87 -0.86 9.72 -15.40
C ASN A 87 -1.65 9.23 -16.62
N GLN A 88 -1.07 9.29 -17.82
CA GLN A 88 -1.70 8.93 -19.09
C GLN A 88 -0.92 7.80 -19.78
N ILE A 89 -1.64 6.79 -20.27
CA ILE A 89 -1.06 5.71 -21.07
C ILE A 89 -0.58 6.32 -22.40
N PRO A 90 0.71 6.16 -22.78
CA PRO A 90 1.17 6.63 -24.08
C PRO A 90 0.35 5.97 -25.20
N GLY A 91 -0.27 6.79 -26.06
CA GLY A 91 -1.04 6.36 -27.22
C GLY A 91 -2.56 6.19 -27.05
N ASN A 92 -3.13 6.39 -25.85
CA ASN A 92 -4.57 6.38 -25.52
C ASN A 92 -5.54 5.69 -26.52
N PRO A 93 -5.46 4.38 -26.76
CA PRO A 93 -6.54 3.68 -27.44
C PRO A 93 -7.72 3.52 -26.46
N PRO A 94 -8.96 3.86 -26.84
CA PRO A 94 -10.13 3.70 -25.98
C PRO A 94 -10.34 2.21 -25.67
N ARG A 95 -9.90 1.79 -24.50
CA ARG A 95 -9.93 0.39 -24.08
C ARG A 95 -11.31 0.05 -23.52
N ARG A 96 -12.31 -0.13 -24.39
CA ARG A 96 -13.57 -0.76 -24.03
C ARG A 96 -13.53 -2.24 -24.42
N LEU A 97 -13.32 -3.12 -23.45
CA LEU A 97 -13.59 -4.55 -23.66
C LEU A 97 -15.08 -4.67 -23.99
N LYS A 98 -15.43 -5.24 -25.15
CA LYS A 98 -16.83 -5.58 -25.45
C LYS A 98 -17.29 -6.54 -24.36
N ARG A 99 -18.25 -6.13 -23.54
CA ARG A 99 -19.01 -7.06 -22.71
C ARG A 99 -20.00 -7.75 -23.64
N SER A 100 -19.82 -9.05 -23.83
CA SER A 100 -20.81 -9.95 -24.43
C SER A 100 -21.97 -10.14 -23.46
#